data_AF-A0A6S6S718-F1
#
_entry.id   AF-A0A6S6S718-F1
#
_cell.length_a   1.000
_cell.length_b   1.000
_cell.length_c   1.000
_cell.angle_alpha   90.00
_cell.angle_beta   90.00
_cell.angle_gamma   90.00
#
_symmetry.space_group_name_H-M   'P 1'
#
loop_
_entity.id
_entity.type
_entity.pdbx_description
1 polymer ?
#
loop_
_entity_poly.entity_id
_entity_poly.type
_entity_poly.pdbx_seq_one_letter_code
_entity_poly.pdbx_strand_id
1 'polypeptide(L)'
;MKKQLHTFIIGGFALFAIYLYYLSATPIPTELKIKKSPTIDVISQESKALDYLNTLRMGAGLIPFENQSQLSQAARNHANYLTNHLTYGHQQQKIHKDFTGEFASSRVTYTGYPTPLVIENVSTHNQNYKESINGLFSAIYHRLAFLDFRSDAIGIGISQNKYQKQQTAFVYDMSSKTLETLYKTQKNVSNQHIQEALNHNKKRNKNVVIYPFNQQTEVPPAFFDELPDPLPEHKVSGFPVSISFNSLYHKEAKLLNFQLFNQEGMEVKNTLIFDHKSDPNQRLEKLDFVLFPLERLAWNSNYHVKFSALVDNETVNKEWSFETQKFNMPLHIVDNSHGVFQMKQKDAHVFYFPPTSKVDLLKDIAYPTNVDIEFIDKNTIKLTALSAIQQKQKLSIGRYHLTLDIQK
;
A
#
# COMPACT_ATOMS: atom_id res chain seq x y z
N MET A 1 5.10 -76.03 -28.26
CA MET A 1 5.11 -74.79 -29.08
C MET A 1 3.86 -73.89 -28.92
N LYS A 2 2.69 -74.34 -28.46
CA LYS A 2 1.50 -73.47 -28.35
C LYS A 2 1.43 -72.57 -27.09
N LYS A 3 2.14 -72.89 -25.99
CA LYS A 3 2.10 -72.11 -24.74
C LYS A 3 3.03 -70.89 -24.70
N GLN A 4 4.13 -70.88 -25.46
CA GLN A 4 5.06 -69.73 -25.48
C GLN A 4 4.63 -68.57 -26.40
N LEU A 5 3.74 -68.85 -27.37
CA LEU A 5 3.24 -67.81 -28.28
C LEU A 5 2.20 -66.89 -27.62
N HIS A 6 1.41 -67.41 -26.67
CA HIS A 6 0.40 -66.62 -25.94
C HIS A 6 1.03 -65.62 -24.95
N THR A 7 2.13 -65.99 -24.29
CA THR A 7 2.82 -65.11 -23.33
C THR A 7 3.52 -63.95 -24.04
N PHE A 8 4.04 -64.16 -25.26
CA PHE A 8 4.69 -63.11 -26.05
C PHE A 8 3.69 -62.10 -26.65
N ILE A 9 2.51 -62.56 -27.08
CA ILE A 9 1.48 -61.69 -27.66
C ILE A 9 0.81 -60.82 -26.57
N ILE A 10 0.57 -61.36 -25.37
CA ILE A 10 -0.03 -60.60 -24.25
C ILE A 10 0.98 -59.62 -23.63
N GLY A 11 2.26 -60.01 -23.51
CA GLY A 11 3.33 -59.11 -23.04
C GLY A 11 3.61 -57.95 -24.00
N GLY A 12 3.55 -58.19 -25.32
CA GLY A 12 3.68 -57.17 -26.34
C GLY A 12 2.52 -56.16 -26.35
N PHE A 13 1.27 -56.64 -26.19
CA PHE A 13 0.11 -55.75 -26.11
C PHE A 13 0.07 -54.90 -24.83
N ALA A 14 0.51 -55.44 -23.69
CA ALA A 14 0.59 -54.68 -22.44
C ALA A 14 1.66 -53.57 -22.50
N LEU A 15 2.85 -53.87 -23.05
CA LEU A 15 3.89 -52.87 -23.27
C LEU A 15 3.50 -51.82 -24.32
N PHE A 16 2.78 -52.22 -25.37
CA PHE A 16 2.27 -51.29 -26.39
C PHE A 16 1.13 -50.39 -25.87
N ALA A 17 0.25 -50.92 -24.99
CA ALA A 17 -0.79 -50.13 -24.33
C ALA A 17 -0.22 -49.16 -23.26
N ILE A 18 0.82 -49.56 -22.52
CA ILE A 18 1.54 -48.67 -21.60
C ILE A 18 2.31 -47.59 -22.39
N TYR A 19 2.95 -47.96 -23.51
CA TYR A 19 3.64 -47.02 -24.39
C TYR A 19 2.65 -46.04 -25.07
N LEU A 20 1.47 -46.50 -25.49
CA LEU A 20 0.38 -45.64 -25.96
C LEU A 20 -0.25 -44.81 -24.84
N TYR A 21 -0.28 -45.27 -23.58
CA TYR A 21 -0.68 -44.46 -22.43
C TYR A 21 0.33 -43.35 -22.15
N TYR A 22 1.63 -43.62 -22.26
CA TYR A 22 2.69 -42.61 -22.15
C TYR A 22 2.77 -41.66 -23.37
N LEU A 23 2.35 -42.09 -24.56
CA LEU A 23 2.24 -41.23 -25.75
C LEU A 23 0.90 -40.47 -25.83
N SER A 24 -0.18 -40.97 -25.21
CA SER A 24 -1.49 -40.30 -25.14
C SER A 24 -1.64 -39.41 -23.92
N ALA A 25 -0.88 -39.65 -22.85
CA ALA A 25 -0.59 -38.68 -21.82
C ALA A 25 0.47 -37.72 -22.35
N THR A 26 0.10 -36.89 -23.33
CA THR A 26 0.83 -35.65 -23.53
C THR A 26 0.80 -34.94 -22.18
N PRO A 27 1.96 -34.62 -21.55
CA PRO A 27 1.94 -33.62 -20.51
C PRO A 27 1.51 -32.37 -21.26
N ILE A 28 0.23 -32.00 -21.17
CA ILE A 28 -0.21 -30.67 -21.60
C ILE A 28 0.68 -29.76 -20.79
N PRO A 29 1.66 -29.06 -21.38
CA PRO A 29 2.35 -28.04 -20.64
C PRO A 29 1.22 -27.08 -20.33
N THR A 30 0.87 -26.93 -19.05
CA THR A 30 -0.10 -25.92 -18.67
C THR A 30 0.59 -24.61 -19.05
N GLU A 31 0.24 -24.08 -20.21
CA GLU A 31 0.87 -22.88 -20.75
C GLU A 31 0.52 -21.76 -19.77
N LEU A 32 1.45 -21.47 -18.86
CA LEU A 32 1.30 -20.42 -17.86
C LEU A 32 1.26 -19.08 -18.60
N LYS A 33 0.05 -18.60 -18.88
CA LYS A 33 -0.15 -17.28 -19.46
C LYS A 33 0.03 -16.24 -18.36
N ILE A 34 1.12 -15.48 -18.45
CA ILE A 34 1.36 -14.33 -17.57
C ILE A 34 0.38 -13.22 -17.94
N LYS A 35 -0.46 -12.78 -16.99
CA LYS A 35 -1.36 -11.64 -17.15
C LYS A 35 -0.56 -10.38 -17.45
N LYS A 36 -0.88 -9.69 -18.56
CA LYS A 36 -0.25 -8.40 -18.90
C LYS A 36 -0.88 -7.29 -18.08
N SER A 37 -0.06 -6.48 -17.40
CA SER A 37 -0.55 -5.29 -16.70
C SER A 37 -1.02 -4.22 -17.70
N PRO A 38 -2.07 -3.44 -17.38
CA PRO A 38 -2.52 -2.34 -18.21
C PRO A 38 -1.46 -1.23 -18.30
N THR A 39 -1.52 -0.44 -19.37
CA THR A 39 -0.68 0.75 -19.49
C THR A 39 -1.23 1.86 -18.60
N ILE A 40 -0.36 2.53 -17.85
CA ILE A 40 -0.71 3.64 -16.97
C ILE A 40 -0.77 4.95 -17.78
N ASP A 41 -1.88 5.69 -17.66
CA ASP A 41 -1.96 7.09 -18.08
C ASP A 41 -1.30 7.97 -17.01
N VAL A 42 0.00 8.22 -17.17
CA VAL A 42 0.83 8.93 -16.20
C VAL A 42 0.25 10.29 -15.83
N ILE A 43 -0.18 11.09 -16.81
CA ILE A 43 -0.68 12.44 -16.57
C ILE A 43 -1.98 12.40 -15.76
N SER A 44 -2.92 11.52 -16.14
CA SER A 44 -4.16 11.35 -15.37
C SER A 44 -3.90 10.89 -13.94
N GLN A 45 -2.90 10.03 -13.75
CA GLN A 45 -2.56 9.46 -12.45
C GLN A 45 -1.86 10.47 -11.54
N GLU A 46 -0.93 11.28 -12.07
CA GLU A 46 -0.28 12.36 -11.31
C GLU A 46 -1.33 13.38 -10.81
N SER A 47 -2.26 13.78 -11.68
CA SER A 47 -3.34 14.71 -11.31
C SER A 47 -4.27 14.14 -10.22
N LYS A 48 -4.76 12.91 -10.42
CA LYS A 48 -5.64 12.24 -9.43
C LYS A 48 -4.92 11.94 -8.11
N ALA A 49 -3.61 11.67 -8.16
CA ALA A 49 -2.80 11.48 -6.97
C ALA A 49 -2.80 12.74 -6.09
N LEU A 50 -2.60 13.91 -6.70
CA LEU A 50 -2.61 15.18 -5.98
C LEU A 50 -3.97 15.47 -5.35
N ASP A 51 -5.05 15.32 -6.12
CA ASP A 51 -6.41 15.55 -5.64
C ASP A 51 -6.78 14.61 -4.47
N TYR A 52 -6.43 13.33 -4.60
CA TYR A 52 -6.70 12.34 -3.58
C TYR A 52 -5.89 12.60 -2.30
N LEU A 53 -4.59 12.88 -2.43
CA LEU A 53 -3.73 13.20 -1.30
C LEU A 53 -4.20 14.47 -0.57
N ASN A 54 -4.61 15.49 -1.33
CA ASN A 54 -5.16 16.72 -0.75
C ASN A 54 -6.49 16.48 -0.03
N THR A 55 -7.34 15.59 -0.54
CA THR A 55 -8.57 15.17 0.17
C THR A 55 -8.23 14.58 1.55
N LEU A 56 -7.22 13.70 1.61
CA LEU A 56 -6.80 13.09 2.87
C LEU A 56 -6.19 14.12 3.84
N ARG A 57 -5.30 14.99 3.34
CA ARG A 57 -4.67 16.05 4.14
C ARG A 57 -5.69 17.03 4.72
N MET A 58 -6.61 17.51 3.91
CA MET A 58 -7.65 18.45 4.35
C MET A 58 -8.60 17.80 5.35
N GLY A 59 -8.99 16.54 5.13
CA GLY A 59 -9.78 15.76 6.10
C GLY A 59 -9.09 15.66 7.47
N ALA A 60 -7.77 15.46 7.45
CA ALA A 60 -6.94 15.42 8.65
C ALA A 60 -6.66 16.80 9.28
N GLY A 61 -7.07 17.90 8.62
CA GLY A 61 -6.91 19.27 9.12
C GLY A 61 -5.64 19.99 8.68
N LEU A 62 -5.01 19.54 7.60
CA LEU A 62 -3.84 20.16 7.00
C LEU A 62 -4.23 20.94 5.74
N ILE A 63 -3.43 21.94 5.39
CA ILE A 63 -3.50 22.63 4.11
C ILE A 63 -3.18 21.67 2.95
N PRO A 64 -3.82 21.84 1.78
CA PRO A 64 -3.48 21.06 0.60
C PRO A 64 -2.08 21.41 0.11
N PHE A 65 -1.45 20.46 -0.58
CA PHE A 65 -0.27 20.71 -1.38
C PHE A 65 -0.63 21.39 -2.70
N GLU A 66 0.28 22.25 -3.15
CA GLU A 66 0.28 22.80 -4.50
C GLU A 66 1.38 22.15 -5.36
N ASN A 67 1.08 21.88 -6.63
CA ASN A 67 2.06 21.29 -7.54
C ASN A 67 3.23 22.25 -7.82
N GLN A 68 4.46 21.73 -7.76
CA GLN A 68 5.69 22.48 -8.01
C GLN A 68 6.50 21.77 -9.12
N SER A 69 6.75 22.46 -10.23
CA SER A 69 7.32 21.86 -11.46
C SER A 69 8.74 21.29 -11.33
N GLN A 70 9.66 21.94 -10.60
CA GLN A 70 11.01 21.45 -10.36
C GLN A 70 11.01 20.22 -9.46
N LEU A 71 10.11 20.17 -8.47
CA LEU A 71 9.88 18.96 -7.67
C LEU A 71 9.28 17.86 -8.55
N SER A 72 8.27 18.16 -9.40
CA SER A 72 7.69 17.15 -10.30
C SER A 72 8.75 16.58 -11.25
N GLN A 73 9.66 17.41 -11.75
CA GLN A 73 10.75 16.94 -12.60
C GLN A 73 11.72 16.04 -11.84
N ALA A 74 12.06 16.36 -10.58
CA ALA A 74 12.93 15.54 -9.75
C ALA A 74 12.29 14.17 -9.45
N ALA A 75 11.01 14.18 -9.04
CA ALA A 75 10.22 12.99 -8.80
C ALA A 75 10.10 12.11 -10.05
N ARG A 76 9.84 12.69 -11.23
CA ARG A 76 9.81 11.93 -12.51
C ARG A 76 11.16 11.35 -12.89
N ASN A 77 12.24 12.11 -12.72
CA ASN A 77 13.59 11.61 -12.95
C ASN A 77 13.88 10.40 -12.05
N HIS A 78 13.50 10.48 -10.78
CA HIS A 78 13.68 9.37 -9.85
C HIS A 78 12.78 8.17 -10.18
N ALA A 79 11.50 8.38 -10.49
CA ALA A 79 10.58 7.33 -10.89
C ALA A 79 11.09 6.59 -12.15
N ASN A 80 11.60 7.32 -13.15
CA ASN A 80 12.20 6.74 -14.35
C ASN A 80 13.47 5.94 -14.02
N TYR A 81 14.33 6.46 -13.15
CA TYR A 81 15.51 5.74 -12.68
C TYR A 81 15.12 4.40 -12.05
N LEU A 82 14.13 4.39 -11.14
CA LEU A 82 13.67 3.18 -10.45
C LEU A 82 13.12 2.14 -11.43
N THR A 83 12.32 2.56 -12.42
CA THR A 83 11.75 1.65 -13.41
C THR A 83 12.74 1.18 -14.47
N ASN A 84 13.72 2.00 -14.86
CA ASN A 84 14.75 1.65 -15.84
C ASN A 84 15.76 0.65 -15.28
N HIS A 85 16.10 0.76 -13.99
CA HIS A 85 17.10 -0.10 -13.34
C HIS A 85 16.49 -1.22 -12.50
N LEU A 86 15.16 -1.42 -12.59
CA LEU A 86 14.42 -2.46 -11.87
C LEU A 86 14.74 -2.46 -10.37
N THR A 87 14.77 -1.25 -9.79
CA THR A 87 15.17 -1.02 -8.40
C THR A 87 14.07 -0.28 -7.64
N TYR A 88 14.28 -0.08 -6.34
CA TYR A 88 13.32 0.49 -5.41
C TYR A 88 14.03 1.29 -4.31
N GLY A 89 13.28 2.07 -3.55
CA GLY A 89 13.79 2.88 -2.44
C GLY A 89 14.20 4.29 -2.84
N HIS A 90 14.87 4.98 -1.92
CA HIS A 90 15.10 6.43 -1.98
C HIS A 90 16.42 6.85 -2.67
N GLN A 91 17.26 5.88 -3.03
CA GLN A 91 18.65 6.13 -3.46
C GLN A 91 18.87 5.87 -4.95
N GLN A 92 19.78 6.66 -5.54
CA GLN A 92 20.35 6.39 -6.87
C GLN A 92 21.85 6.09 -6.76
N GLN A 93 22.36 5.28 -7.69
CA GLN A 93 23.78 4.97 -7.79
C GLN A 93 24.40 5.75 -8.94
N LYS A 94 25.55 6.40 -8.67
CA LYS A 94 26.26 7.28 -9.62
C LYS A 94 26.72 6.58 -10.91
N ILE A 95 26.77 5.25 -10.92
CA ILE A 95 27.20 4.46 -12.09
C ILE A 95 26.21 4.51 -13.25
N HIS A 96 24.94 4.83 -13.00
CA HIS A 96 23.91 4.86 -14.04
C HIS A 96 23.87 6.21 -14.79
N LYS A 97 23.60 6.16 -16.09
CA LYS A 97 23.66 7.33 -17.00
C LYS A 97 22.59 8.39 -16.73
N ASP A 98 21.44 7.99 -16.18
CA ASP A 98 20.30 8.83 -15.79
C ASP A 98 20.33 9.21 -14.30
N PHE A 99 21.49 9.07 -13.64
CA PHE A 99 21.73 9.56 -12.29
C PHE A 99 21.57 11.09 -12.21
N THR A 100 20.73 11.56 -11.30
CA THR A 100 20.52 12.99 -11.01
C THR A 100 20.90 13.36 -9.58
N GLY A 101 21.09 12.39 -8.70
CA GLY A 101 21.52 12.59 -7.32
C GLY A 101 21.22 11.39 -6.43
N GLU A 102 22.12 11.08 -5.49
CA GLU A 102 21.96 9.91 -4.62
C GLU A 102 20.71 10.02 -3.76
N PHE A 103 20.47 11.17 -3.14
CA PHE A 103 19.30 11.42 -2.27
C PHE A 103 18.36 12.46 -2.88
N ALA A 104 17.10 12.48 -2.43
CA ALA A 104 16.07 13.42 -2.88
C ALA A 104 16.57 14.88 -2.87
N SER A 105 17.28 15.29 -1.81
CA SER A 105 17.90 16.61 -1.67
C SER A 105 18.84 16.99 -2.83
N SER A 106 19.62 16.03 -3.33
CA SER A 106 20.51 16.22 -4.48
C SER A 106 19.71 16.25 -5.78
N ARG A 107 18.67 15.40 -5.90
CA ARG A 107 17.84 15.31 -7.10
C ARG A 107 17.00 16.56 -7.33
N VAL A 108 16.43 17.15 -6.29
CA VAL A 108 15.68 18.42 -6.41
C VAL A 108 16.62 19.59 -6.71
N THR A 109 17.85 19.57 -6.18
CA THR A 109 18.87 20.57 -6.51
C THR A 109 19.29 20.46 -7.98
N TYR A 110 19.44 19.24 -8.51
CA TYR A 110 19.76 18.98 -9.92
C TYR A 110 18.72 19.57 -10.88
N THR A 111 17.44 19.58 -10.51
CA THR A 111 16.37 20.20 -11.32
C THR A 111 16.23 21.71 -11.09
N GLY A 112 17.11 22.31 -10.28
CA GLY A 112 17.11 23.74 -9.98
C GLY A 112 16.06 24.15 -8.94
N TYR A 113 15.60 23.23 -8.09
CA TYR A 113 14.81 23.62 -6.92
C TYR A 113 15.72 24.36 -5.91
N PRO A 114 15.31 25.52 -5.35
CA PRO A 114 16.22 26.41 -4.63
C PRO A 114 16.77 25.90 -3.29
N THR A 115 16.16 24.87 -2.71
CA THR A 115 16.52 24.35 -1.39
C THR A 115 16.63 22.83 -1.43
N PRO A 116 17.63 22.24 -0.73
CA PRO A 116 17.74 20.79 -0.60
C PRO A 116 16.80 20.20 0.47
N LEU A 117 16.05 21.04 1.20
CA LEU A 117 15.14 20.60 2.25
C LEU A 117 13.85 20.06 1.62
N VAL A 118 13.80 18.73 1.48
CA VAL A 118 12.69 17.99 0.87
C VAL A 118 12.37 16.75 1.70
N ILE A 119 11.10 16.38 1.76
CA ILE A 119 10.61 15.10 2.28
C ILE A 119 10.17 14.27 1.08
N GLU A 120 10.58 13.00 1.00
CA GLU A 120 10.24 12.12 -0.11
C GLU A 120 9.44 10.91 0.38
N ASN A 121 8.35 10.61 -0.30
CA ASN A 121 7.73 9.28 -0.27
C ASN A 121 7.94 8.58 -1.61
N VAL A 122 8.24 7.28 -1.56
CA VAL A 122 8.42 6.43 -2.75
C VAL A 122 7.67 5.12 -2.56
N SER A 123 6.97 4.68 -3.59
CA SER A 123 6.47 3.32 -3.68
C SER A 123 6.73 2.73 -5.06
N THR A 124 6.76 1.40 -5.14
CA THR A 124 6.95 0.67 -6.40
C THR A 124 5.95 -0.46 -6.52
N HIS A 125 5.75 -0.96 -7.75
CA HIS A 125 4.87 -2.09 -8.06
C HIS A 125 3.37 -1.87 -7.78
N ASN A 126 2.94 -0.63 -7.50
CA ASN A 126 1.53 -0.30 -7.39
C ASN A 126 0.88 -0.15 -8.77
N GLN A 127 -0.40 -0.47 -8.88
CA GLN A 127 -1.13 -0.43 -10.14
C GLN A 127 -1.63 0.98 -10.50
N ASN A 128 -1.87 1.82 -9.48
CA ASN A 128 -2.42 3.16 -9.65
C ASN A 128 -2.11 4.06 -8.44
N TYR A 129 -2.41 5.36 -8.58
CA TYR A 129 -2.18 6.37 -7.55
C TYR A 129 -2.85 6.06 -6.21
N LYS A 130 -4.06 5.47 -6.22
CA LYS A 130 -4.85 5.23 -5.01
C LYS A 130 -4.22 4.10 -4.21
N GLU A 131 -3.77 3.04 -4.87
CA GLU A 131 -3.04 1.94 -4.24
C GLU A 131 -1.72 2.42 -3.63
N SER A 132 -0.94 3.22 -4.37
CA SER A 132 0.29 3.84 -3.87
C SER A 132 0.05 4.67 -2.61
N ILE A 133 -0.88 5.63 -2.67
CA ILE A 133 -1.17 6.53 -1.56
C ILE A 133 -1.73 5.75 -0.37
N ASN A 134 -2.65 4.81 -0.58
CA ASN A 134 -3.21 4.00 0.51
C ASN A 134 -2.17 3.13 1.21
N GLY A 135 -1.26 2.50 0.44
CA GLY A 135 -0.15 1.74 0.99
C GLY A 135 0.75 2.62 1.85
N LEU A 136 1.15 3.78 1.31
CA LEU A 136 1.98 4.75 2.02
C LEU A 136 1.27 5.39 3.22
N PHE A 137 -0.06 5.49 3.22
CA PHE A 137 -0.83 5.88 4.40
C PHE A 137 -0.97 4.74 5.41
N SER A 138 -0.87 3.47 5.02
CA SER A 138 -0.81 2.36 5.99
C SER A 138 0.55 2.27 6.68
N ALA A 139 1.62 2.64 5.97
CA ALA A 139 3.00 2.71 6.43
C ALA A 139 3.23 3.99 7.26
N ILE A 140 3.58 3.87 8.54
CA ILE A 140 3.45 4.99 9.48
C ILE A 140 4.45 6.12 9.23
N TYR A 141 5.68 5.83 8.85
CA TYR A 141 6.68 6.86 8.59
C TYR A 141 6.36 7.62 7.30
N HIS A 142 5.88 6.90 6.28
CA HIS A 142 5.42 7.51 5.03
C HIS A 142 4.13 8.33 5.22
N ARG A 143 3.20 7.86 6.07
CA ARG A 143 2.02 8.65 6.46
C ARG A 143 2.43 9.98 7.08
N LEU A 144 3.36 9.96 8.04
CA LEU A 144 3.80 11.17 8.72
C LEU A 144 4.50 12.15 7.76
N ALA A 145 5.22 11.65 6.75
CA ALA A 145 5.72 12.47 5.65
C ALA A 145 4.59 13.17 4.87
N PHE A 146 3.51 12.44 4.52
CA PHE A 146 2.34 13.03 3.86
C PHE A 146 1.52 13.96 4.75
N LEU A 147 1.55 13.77 6.06
CA LEU A 147 0.84 14.58 7.06
C LEU A 147 1.73 15.63 7.73
N ASP A 148 2.89 15.91 7.16
CA ASP A 148 3.83 16.90 7.67
C ASP A 148 3.19 18.30 7.72
N PHE A 149 3.32 18.96 8.89
CA PHE A 149 2.78 20.30 9.17
C PHE A 149 3.52 21.44 8.46
N ARG A 150 4.67 21.16 7.85
CA ARG A 150 5.60 22.16 7.33
C ARG A 150 5.49 22.33 5.82
N SER A 151 5.03 21.30 5.13
CA SER A 151 5.05 21.21 3.67
C SER A 151 3.71 21.65 3.05
N ASP A 152 3.78 22.42 1.97
CA ASP A 152 2.64 22.90 1.16
C ASP A 152 2.90 22.92 -0.35
N ALA A 153 4.07 22.45 -0.78
CA ALA A 153 4.43 22.20 -2.17
C ALA A 153 4.73 20.72 -2.40
N ILE A 154 4.36 20.18 -3.56
CA ILE A 154 4.65 18.79 -3.94
C ILE A 154 5.00 18.66 -5.43
N GLY A 155 5.90 17.75 -5.74
CA GLY A 155 6.10 17.19 -7.07
C GLY A 155 5.76 15.72 -7.08
N ILE A 156 4.93 15.30 -8.04
CA ILE A 156 4.57 13.89 -8.22
C ILE A 156 5.19 13.40 -9.53
N GLY A 157 5.85 12.25 -9.46
CA GLY A 157 6.40 11.57 -10.63
C GLY A 157 5.96 10.11 -10.65
N ILE A 158 5.38 9.69 -11.77
CA ILE A 158 4.94 8.30 -11.98
C ILE A 158 5.62 7.74 -13.23
N SER A 159 6.16 6.53 -13.12
CA SER A 159 6.78 5.82 -14.23
C SER A 159 6.32 4.37 -14.28
N GLN A 160 6.26 3.82 -15.49
CA GLN A 160 5.99 2.41 -15.75
C GLN A 160 7.01 1.91 -16.78
N ASN A 161 7.67 0.79 -16.50
CA ASN A 161 8.61 0.19 -17.44
C ASN A 161 7.87 -0.30 -18.71
N LYS A 162 8.46 0.00 -19.88
CA LYS A 162 7.89 -0.33 -21.18
C LYS A 162 7.72 -1.83 -21.43
N TYR A 163 8.64 -2.63 -20.92
CA TYR A 163 8.72 -4.08 -21.17
C TYR A 163 8.16 -4.89 -19.99
N GLN A 164 8.41 -4.45 -18.76
CA GLN A 164 7.91 -5.08 -17.54
C GLN A 164 6.85 -4.18 -16.90
N LYS A 165 5.62 -4.22 -17.41
CA LYS A 165 4.57 -3.27 -17.00
C LYS A 165 4.18 -3.34 -15.51
N GLN A 166 4.53 -4.41 -14.80
CA GLN A 166 4.39 -4.52 -13.35
C GLN A 166 5.43 -3.68 -12.58
N GLN A 167 6.55 -3.32 -13.23
CA GLN A 167 7.54 -2.40 -12.66
C GLN A 167 7.02 -0.97 -12.83
N THR A 168 6.47 -0.45 -11.74
CA THR A 168 5.99 0.93 -11.63
C THR A 168 6.69 1.62 -10.47
N ALA A 169 6.79 2.94 -10.52
CA ALA A 169 7.30 3.76 -9.43
C ALA A 169 6.45 5.02 -9.29
N PHE A 170 6.15 5.38 -8.04
CA PHE A 170 5.44 6.59 -7.64
C PHE A 170 6.33 7.34 -6.65
N VAL A 171 6.68 8.57 -6.97
CA VAL A 171 7.57 9.42 -6.17
C VAL A 171 6.85 10.72 -5.85
N TYR A 172 6.95 11.14 -4.58
CA TYR A 172 6.31 12.33 -4.05
C TYR A 172 7.35 13.18 -3.30
N ASP A 173 7.86 14.21 -3.96
CA ASP A 173 8.82 15.16 -3.38
C ASP A 173 8.06 16.35 -2.78
N MET A 174 8.14 16.55 -1.47
CA MET A 174 7.38 17.55 -0.73
C MET A 174 8.29 18.59 -0.08
N SER A 175 7.87 19.85 -0.13
CA SER A 175 8.61 20.99 0.43
C SER A 175 7.66 22.13 0.83
N SER A 176 8.21 23.29 1.18
CA SER A 176 7.48 24.52 1.51
C SER A 176 7.71 25.61 0.48
N LYS A 177 6.62 26.25 0.02
CA LYS A 177 6.69 27.45 -0.84
C LYS A 177 7.39 28.60 -0.13
N THR A 178 7.18 28.75 1.17
CA THR A 178 7.86 29.78 1.97
C THR A 178 9.37 29.52 2.05
N LEU A 179 9.80 28.25 2.17
CA LEU A 179 11.23 27.92 2.05
C LEU A 179 11.75 28.22 0.65
N GLU A 180 11.01 27.87 -0.40
CA GLU A 180 11.40 28.17 -1.77
C GLU A 180 11.64 29.69 -1.97
N THR A 181 10.71 30.53 -1.50
CA THR A 181 10.85 32.00 -1.56
C THR A 181 12.05 32.48 -0.74
N LEU A 182 12.26 31.93 0.45
CA LEU A 182 13.39 32.29 1.31
C LEU A 182 14.72 32.06 0.60
N TYR A 183 14.93 30.88 0.03
CA TYR A 183 16.17 30.52 -0.66
C TYR A 183 16.35 31.25 -2.01
N LYS A 184 15.27 31.68 -2.66
CA LYS A 184 15.35 32.54 -3.87
C LYS A 184 15.73 33.98 -3.56
N THR A 185 15.37 34.49 -2.39
CA THR A 185 15.48 35.93 -2.07
C THR A 185 16.66 36.26 -1.17
N GLN A 186 17.10 35.32 -0.33
CA GLN A 186 18.19 35.53 0.62
C GLN A 186 19.44 34.76 0.24
N LYS A 187 20.59 35.45 0.21
CA LYS A 187 21.90 34.82 -0.03
C LYS A 187 22.40 34.02 1.19
N ASN A 188 22.13 34.49 2.40
CA ASN A 188 22.57 33.88 3.65
C ASN A 188 21.36 33.44 4.47
N VAL A 189 20.94 32.19 4.28
CA VAL A 189 19.81 31.60 5.00
C VAL A 189 20.30 31.04 6.35
N SER A 190 19.82 31.63 7.45
CA SER A 190 20.11 31.15 8.80
C SER A 190 19.10 30.07 9.24
N ASN A 191 19.44 29.30 10.27
CA ASN A 191 18.50 28.36 10.89
C ASN A 191 17.23 29.06 11.40
N GLN A 192 17.35 30.30 11.90
CA GLN A 192 16.19 31.07 12.33
C GLN A 192 15.25 31.36 11.16
N HIS A 193 15.78 31.81 10.02
CA HIS A 193 14.96 32.07 8.82
C HIS A 193 14.25 30.80 8.34
N ILE A 194 14.92 29.65 8.38
CA ILE A 194 14.31 28.36 8.05
C ILE A 194 13.16 28.07 9.01
N GLN A 195 13.36 28.19 10.32
CA GLN A 195 12.29 27.93 11.30
C GLN A 195 11.09 28.87 11.13
N GLU A 196 11.33 30.16 10.86
CA GLU A 196 10.27 31.12 10.56
C GLU A 196 9.46 30.71 9.31
N ALA A 197 10.14 30.30 8.24
CA ALA A 197 9.51 29.83 7.02
C ALA A 197 8.69 28.53 7.24
N LEU A 198 9.22 27.58 8.02
CA LEU A 198 8.49 26.35 8.36
C LEU A 198 7.28 26.63 9.28
N ASN A 199 7.44 27.54 10.24
CA ASN A 199 6.38 27.92 11.17
C ASN A 199 5.22 28.65 10.47
N HIS A 200 5.48 29.35 9.36
CA HIS A 200 4.43 29.93 8.53
C HIS A 200 3.40 28.88 8.09
N ASN A 201 3.87 27.71 7.63
CA ASN A 201 2.98 26.62 7.23
C ASN A 201 2.36 25.91 8.43
N LYS A 202 3.13 25.68 9.52
CA LYS A 202 2.56 25.11 10.75
C LYS A 202 1.39 25.93 11.30
N LYS A 203 1.44 27.27 11.18
CA LYS A 203 0.38 28.18 11.66
C LYS A 203 -0.94 28.02 10.90
N ARG A 204 -0.87 27.62 9.63
CA ARG A 204 -2.04 27.42 8.76
C ARG A 204 -2.74 26.08 8.98
N ASN A 205 -2.10 25.16 9.69
CA ASN A 205 -2.59 23.83 9.99
C ASN A 205 -3.25 23.77 11.38
N LYS A 206 -4.10 22.75 11.61
CA LYS A 206 -4.67 22.50 12.94
C LYS A 206 -3.58 22.26 13.98
N ASN A 207 -3.92 22.48 15.25
CA ASN A 207 -3.04 22.19 16.39
C ASN A 207 -2.88 20.69 16.66
N VAL A 208 -3.79 19.86 16.15
CA VAL A 208 -3.76 18.41 16.24
C VAL A 208 -4.24 17.79 14.93
N VAL A 209 -3.55 16.76 14.48
CA VAL A 209 -3.89 15.95 13.32
C VAL A 209 -4.13 14.52 13.79
N ILE A 210 -5.27 13.94 13.40
CA ILE A 210 -5.62 12.54 13.66
C ILE A 210 -5.76 11.81 12.33
N TYR A 211 -5.33 10.55 12.28
CA TYR A 211 -5.47 9.71 11.10
C TYR A 211 -5.74 8.23 11.48
N PRO A 212 -6.72 7.53 10.86
CA PRO A 212 -7.75 8.08 9.97
C PRO A 212 -8.49 9.26 10.59
N PHE A 213 -8.86 10.24 9.78
CA PHE A 213 -9.54 11.43 10.31
C PHE A 213 -10.98 11.11 10.69
N ASN A 214 -11.61 11.98 11.48
CA ASN A 214 -12.96 11.72 11.98
C ASN A 214 -13.96 11.54 10.82
N GLN A 215 -14.72 10.45 10.87
CA GLN A 215 -15.68 10.02 9.86
C GLN A 215 -15.05 9.73 8.47
N GLN A 216 -13.74 9.45 8.43
CA GLN A 216 -13.11 8.98 7.20
C GLN A 216 -13.71 7.64 6.77
N THR A 217 -14.06 7.54 5.50
CA THR A 217 -14.49 6.29 4.86
C THR A 217 -13.38 5.78 3.95
N GLU A 218 -13.55 4.55 3.43
CA GLU A 218 -12.60 3.95 2.47
C GLU A 218 -11.19 3.77 3.04
N VAL A 219 -11.08 3.55 4.36
CA VAL A 219 -9.79 3.26 5.02
C VAL A 219 -9.37 1.83 4.70
N PRO A 220 -8.13 1.57 4.22
CA PRO A 220 -7.64 0.21 4.07
C PRO A 220 -7.66 -0.54 5.42
N PRO A 221 -7.94 -1.85 5.46
CA PRO A 221 -8.06 -2.58 6.72
C PRO A 221 -6.73 -3.01 7.33
N ALA A 222 -5.63 -2.93 6.57
CA ALA A 222 -4.37 -3.59 6.91
C ALA A 222 -3.14 -2.72 6.68
N PHE A 223 -2.10 -3.06 7.43
CA PHE A 223 -0.70 -2.71 7.18
C PHE A 223 0.06 -3.99 6.79
N PHE A 224 1.05 -3.87 5.90
CA PHE A 224 1.81 -5.01 5.38
C PHE A 224 3.32 -4.85 5.55
N ASP A 225 3.89 -3.79 4.98
CA ASP A 225 5.33 -3.56 4.97
C ASP A 225 5.66 -2.08 4.87
N GLU A 226 6.82 -1.75 5.44
CA GLU A 226 7.46 -0.44 5.38
C GLU A 226 8.97 -0.63 5.52
N LEU A 227 9.76 0.32 5.02
CA LEU A 227 11.21 0.35 5.22
C LEU A 227 11.63 1.71 5.78
N PRO A 228 12.20 1.77 7.01
CA PRO A 228 12.38 0.66 7.95
C PRO A 228 11.04 0.15 8.50
N ASP A 229 10.98 -1.11 8.92
CA ASP A 229 9.73 -1.77 9.32
C ASP A 229 9.42 -1.48 10.82
N PRO A 230 8.30 -0.82 11.17
CA PRO A 230 7.90 -0.59 12.57
C PRO A 230 7.44 -1.87 13.28
N LEU A 231 7.05 -2.92 12.54
CA LEU A 231 6.54 -4.19 13.06
C LEU A 231 7.21 -5.39 12.37
N PRO A 232 8.54 -5.59 12.51
CA PRO A 232 9.30 -6.56 11.70
C PRO A 232 8.85 -8.02 11.86
N GLU A 233 8.18 -8.35 12.96
CA GLU A 233 7.62 -9.69 13.21
C GLU A 233 6.24 -9.93 12.54
N HIS A 234 5.61 -8.91 11.97
CA HIS A 234 4.29 -8.98 11.36
C HIS A 234 4.40 -8.61 9.87
N LYS A 235 4.05 -9.55 8.98
CA LYS A 235 3.88 -9.27 7.53
C LYS A 235 2.48 -8.80 7.18
N VAL A 236 1.55 -8.93 8.12
CA VAL A 236 0.20 -8.37 8.05
C VAL A 236 -0.26 -8.01 9.46
N SER A 237 -0.80 -6.80 9.60
CA SER A 237 -1.47 -6.32 10.82
C SER A 237 -2.66 -5.44 10.43
N GLY A 238 -3.36 -4.88 11.41
CA GLY A 238 -4.40 -3.89 11.17
C GLY A 238 -3.83 -2.53 10.76
N PHE A 239 -4.67 -1.74 10.10
CA PHE A 239 -4.32 -0.38 9.72
C PHE A 239 -4.04 0.48 10.97
N PRO A 240 -2.87 1.15 11.07
CA PRO A 240 -2.53 1.89 12.26
C PRO A 240 -3.35 3.16 12.38
N VAL A 241 -3.61 3.57 13.62
CA VAL A 241 -4.26 4.83 13.99
C VAL A 241 -3.20 5.74 14.61
N SER A 242 -3.18 7.01 14.25
CA SER A 242 -2.16 7.96 14.69
C SER A 242 -2.75 9.31 15.08
N ILE A 243 -2.05 10.00 15.98
CA ILE A 243 -2.32 11.37 16.36
C ILE A 243 -1.00 12.12 16.51
N SER A 244 -0.95 13.34 15.99
CA SER A 244 0.22 14.20 15.97
C SER A 244 -0.16 15.60 16.45
N PHE A 245 0.54 16.13 17.45
CA PHE A 245 0.36 17.51 17.90
C PHE A 245 1.31 18.44 17.15
N ASN A 246 0.78 19.56 16.68
CA ASN A 246 1.53 20.55 15.94
C ASN A 246 2.53 21.24 16.88
N SER A 247 3.83 21.03 16.62
CA SER A 247 4.93 21.56 17.43
C SER A 247 5.05 23.10 17.45
N LEU A 248 4.27 23.82 16.64
CA LEU A 248 4.13 25.26 16.79
C LEU A 248 3.37 25.66 18.06
N TYR A 249 2.38 24.86 18.46
CA TYR A 249 1.47 25.16 19.56
C TYR A 249 1.78 24.36 20.81
N HIS A 250 2.41 23.19 20.65
CA HIS A 250 2.65 22.24 21.73
C HIS A 250 4.13 21.89 21.84
N LYS A 251 4.61 21.70 23.07
CA LYS A 251 6.02 21.37 23.34
C LYS A 251 6.18 19.95 23.85
N GLU A 252 5.26 19.51 24.70
CA GLU A 252 5.32 18.20 25.34
C GLU A 252 3.95 17.53 25.35
N ALA A 253 3.96 16.22 25.14
CA ALA A 253 2.80 15.36 25.26
C ALA A 253 3.19 14.06 25.96
N LYS A 254 2.36 13.61 26.89
CA LYS A 254 2.48 12.31 27.56
C LYS A 254 1.20 11.52 27.38
N LEU A 255 1.29 10.36 26.76
CA LEU A 255 0.16 9.48 26.57
C LEU A 255 -0.44 9.03 27.91
N LEU A 256 -1.76 9.05 28.01
CA LEU A 256 -2.51 8.47 29.13
C LEU A 256 -3.30 7.24 28.67
N ASN A 257 -3.98 7.34 27.52
CA ASN A 257 -4.77 6.24 26.97
C ASN A 257 -4.85 6.31 25.44
N PHE A 258 -4.83 5.16 24.76
CA PHE A 258 -5.08 5.05 23.33
C PHE A 258 -5.76 3.70 23.07
N GLN A 259 -7.02 3.72 22.67
CA GLN A 259 -7.83 2.51 22.50
C GLN A 259 -8.59 2.55 21.18
N LEU A 260 -8.77 1.37 20.60
CA LEU A 260 -9.56 1.14 19.40
C LEU A 260 -10.71 0.20 19.74
N PHE A 261 -11.91 0.51 19.28
CA PHE A 261 -13.12 -0.28 19.47
C PHE A 261 -13.70 -0.65 18.11
N ASN A 262 -14.17 -1.89 17.99
CA ASN A 262 -14.82 -2.36 16.77
C ASN A 262 -16.28 -1.90 16.68
N GLN A 263 -16.99 -2.36 15.64
CA GLN A 263 -18.37 -1.97 15.37
C GLN A 263 -19.35 -2.41 16.47
N GLU A 264 -19.07 -3.51 17.15
CA GLU A 264 -19.87 -4.02 18.28
C GLU A 264 -19.57 -3.29 19.60
N GLY A 265 -18.65 -2.32 19.59
CA GLY A 265 -18.22 -1.58 20.79
C GLY A 265 -17.24 -2.36 21.67
N MET A 266 -16.68 -3.46 21.17
CA MET A 266 -15.65 -4.24 21.86
C MET A 266 -14.26 -3.64 21.59
N GLU A 267 -13.44 -3.55 22.63
CA GLU A 267 -12.06 -3.09 22.52
C GLU A 267 -11.20 -4.09 21.73
N VAL A 268 -10.45 -3.59 20.76
CA VAL A 268 -9.41 -4.34 20.05
C VAL A 268 -8.18 -4.42 20.96
N LYS A 269 -8.13 -5.47 21.78
CA LYS A 269 -7.11 -5.59 22.85
C LYS A 269 -5.70 -5.88 22.34
N ASN A 270 -5.58 -6.64 21.25
CA ASN A 270 -4.29 -7.06 20.71
C ASN A 270 -3.64 -5.94 19.90
N THR A 271 -3.07 -4.96 20.58
CA THR A 271 -2.49 -3.74 19.99
C THR A 271 -1.10 -3.46 20.52
N LEU A 272 -0.29 -2.74 19.74
CA LEU A 272 0.95 -2.10 20.18
C LEU A 272 0.82 -0.60 20.01
N ILE A 273 1.34 0.15 20.96
CA ILE A 273 1.35 1.61 20.92
C ILE A 273 2.80 2.09 20.89
N PHE A 274 3.10 2.98 19.96
CA PHE A 274 4.39 3.63 19.85
C PHE A 274 4.29 5.14 20.07
N ASP A 275 5.25 5.66 20.83
CA ASP A 275 5.67 7.06 20.86
C ASP A 275 7.14 7.20 20.40
N HIS A 276 7.68 8.41 20.41
CA HIS A 276 9.08 8.69 20.05
C HIS A 276 10.15 7.90 20.82
N LYS A 277 9.84 7.34 21.99
CA LYS A 277 10.79 6.57 22.82
C LYS A 277 10.71 5.08 22.51
N SER A 278 9.50 4.57 22.30
CA SER A 278 9.23 3.15 22.05
C SER A 278 9.31 2.76 20.57
N ASP A 279 9.30 3.73 19.66
CA ASP A 279 9.41 3.48 18.22
C ASP A 279 10.75 2.78 17.89
N PRO A 280 10.72 1.54 17.36
CA PRO A 280 11.93 0.76 17.11
C PRO A 280 12.90 1.44 16.13
N ASN A 281 12.40 2.29 15.22
CA ASN A 281 13.23 2.96 14.21
C ASN A 281 13.49 4.43 14.50
N GLN A 282 13.01 4.96 15.64
CA GLN A 282 13.23 6.34 16.09
C GLN A 282 12.89 7.42 15.03
N ARG A 283 11.77 7.22 14.33
CA ARG A 283 11.22 8.13 13.31
C ARG A 283 10.04 8.95 13.81
N LEU A 284 9.33 8.50 14.85
CA LEU A 284 8.25 9.28 15.47
C LEU A 284 8.81 10.53 16.19
N GLU A 285 8.19 11.70 15.95
CA GLU A 285 8.54 12.90 16.70
C GLU A 285 7.93 12.87 18.12
N LYS A 286 8.41 13.75 19.01
CA LYS A 286 8.00 13.78 20.43
C LYS A 286 6.50 13.91 20.68
N LEU A 287 5.77 14.40 19.68
CA LEU A 287 4.36 14.73 19.73
C LEU A 287 3.50 13.76 18.90
N ASP A 288 4.08 12.66 18.43
CA ASP A 288 3.41 11.63 17.66
C ASP A 288 3.12 10.40 18.53
N PHE A 289 1.91 9.87 18.40
CA PHE A 289 1.48 8.62 19.01
C PHE A 289 0.76 7.75 17.97
N VAL A 290 1.05 6.46 17.99
CA VAL A 290 0.55 5.50 16.99
C VAL A 290 0.08 4.23 17.68
N LEU A 291 -1.10 3.76 17.33
CA LEU A 291 -1.65 2.48 17.76
C LEU A 291 -1.74 1.54 16.56
N PHE A 292 -1.07 0.40 16.66
CA PHE A 292 -1.13 -0.70 15.71
C PHE A 292 -2.02 -1.82 16.25
N PRO A 293 -3.15 -2.12 15.60
CA PRO A 293 -3.84 -3.40 15.80
C PRO A 293 -2.97 -4.51 15.23
N LEU A 294 -2.67 -5.55 16.03
CA LEU A 294 -1.83 -6.67 15.57
C LEU A 294 -2.59 -7.67 14.70
N GLU A 295 -3.91 -7.53 14.63
CA GLU A 295 -4.78 -8.26 13.74
C GLU A 295 -5.37 -7.32 12.71
N ARG A 296 -5.52 -7.83 11.48
CA ARG A 296 -6.14 -7.10 10.38
C ARG A 296 -7.57 -6.68 10.75
N LEU A 297 -7.92 -5.44 10.41
CA LEU A 297 -9.28 -4.93 10.61
C LEU A 297 -10.26 -5.60 9.63
N ALA A 298 -11.52 -5.70 10.01
CA ALA A 298 -12.57 -6.21 9.14
C ALA A 298 -12.88 -5.19 8.02
N TRP A 299 -13.25 -5.69 6.84
CA TRP A 299 -13.78 -4.84 5.77
C TRP A 299 -15.15 -4.27 6.14
N ASN A 300 -15.55 -3.15 5.51
CA ASN A 300 -16.87 -2.52 5.67
C ASN A 300 -17.34 -2.44 7.14
N SER A 301 -16.42 -2.13 8.05
CA SER A 301 -16.66 -2.06 9.49
C SER A 301 -16.33 -0.67 10.03
N ASN A 302 -17.14 -0.22 10.98
CA ASN A 302 -16.91 1.03 11.70
C ASN A 302 -16.03 0.79 12.93
N TYR A 303 -15.02 1.62 13.11
CA TYR A 303 -14.12 1.61 14.26
C TYR A 303 -14.17 2.95 15.00
N HIS A 304 -14.15 2.88 16.32
CA HIS A 304 -14.14 4.05 17.20
C HIS A 304 -12.83 4.11 17.96
N VAL A 305 -12.26 5.29 18.07
CA VAL A 305 -10.98 5.54 18.73
C VAL A 305 -11.21 6.43 19.93
N LYS A 306 -10.56 6.09 21.05
CA LYS A 306 -10.48 6.94 22.24
C LYS A 306 -9.03 7.22 22.58
N PHE A 307 -8.71 8.48 22.74
CA PHE A 307 -7.37 8.95 23.05
C PHE A 307 -7.41 9.96 24.19
N SER A 308 -6.44 9.86 25.10
CA SER A 308 -6.18 10.88 26.11
C SER A 308 -4.68 11.05 26.34
N ALA A 309 -4.25 12.29 26.51
CA ALA A 309 -2.87 12.64 26.83
C ALA A 309 -2.81 13.90 27.71
N LEU A 310 -1.72 14.04 28.45
CA LEU A 310 -1.33 15.29 29.08
C LEU A 310 -0.49 16.09 28.09
N VAL A 311 -1.00 17.21 27.59
CA VAL A 311 -0.34 18.09 26.61
C VAL A 311 -0.13 19.44 27.25
N ASP A 312 1.13 19.87 27.39
CA ASP A 312 1.51 21.15 28.04
C ASP A 312 0.81 21.38 29.42
N ASN A 313 0.71 20.31 30.23
CA ASN A 313 0.01 20.24 31.54
C ASN A 313 -1.53 20.26 31.51
N GLU A 314 -2.16 20.19 30.33
CA GLU A 314 -3.61 20.07 30.19
C GLU A 314 -4.00 18.67 29.69
N THR A 315 -5.08 18.11 30.24
CA THR A 315 -5.60 16.82 29.73
C THR A 315 -6.41 17.06 28.46
N VAL A 316 -5.92 16.49 27.36
CA VAL A 316 -6.60 16.49 26.06
C VAL A 316 -7.25 15.13 25.84
N ASN A 317 -8.56 15.12 25.60
CA ASN A 317 -9.33 13.94 25.20
C ASN A 317 -9.79 14.08 23.74
N LYS A 318 -9.68 12.99 22.97
CA LYS A 318 -10.19 12.89 21.60
C LYS A 318 -10.94 11.59 21.43
N GLU A 319 -12.10 11.68 20.80
CA GLU A 319 -12.86 10.53 20.33
C GLU A 319 -13.26 10.76 18.88
N TRP A 320 -13.09 9.75 18.03
CA TRP A 320 -13.47 9.82 16.63
C TRP A 320 -13.74 8.42 16.08
N SER A 321 -14.30 8.35 14.87
CA SER A 321 -14.54 7.09 14.18
C SER A 321 -14.07 7.12 12.73
N PHE A 322 -13.92 5.94 12.15
CA PHE A 322 -13.65 5.75 10.72
C PHE A 322 -14.26 4.43 10.23
N GLU A 323 -14.47 4.35 8.92
CA GLU A 323 -15.04 3.18 8.25
C GLU A 323 -14.00 2.59 7.29
N THR A 324 -13.71 1.31 7.45
CA THR A 324 -12.88 0.58 6.49
C THR A 324 -13.59 0.45 5.16
N GLN A 325 -12.82 0.37 4.07
CA GLN A 325 -13.32 0.27 2.71
C GLN A 325 -14.41 -0.79 2.52
N LYS A 326 -15.38 -0.44 1.67
CA LYS A 326 -16.45 -1.33 1.24
C LYS A 326 -16.35 -1.62 -0.25
N PHE A 327 -16.95 -2.74 -0.65
CA PHE A 327 -17.01 -3.14 -2.05
C PHE A 327 -18.43 -2.95 -2.58
N ASN A 328 -18.52 -2.48 -3.82
CA ASN A 328 -19.78 -2.42 -4.57
C ASN A 328 -20.16 -3.78 -5.20
N MET A 329 -19.51 -4.85 -4.76
CA MET A 329 -19.69 -6.21 -5.24
C MET A 329 -19.61 -7.19 -4.06
N PRO A 330 -20.14 -8.42 -4.20
CA PRO A 330 -20.16 -9.39 -3.10
C PRO A 330 -18.76 -9.68 -2.54
N LEU A 331 -18.65 -9.61 -1.21
CA LEU A 331 -17.45 -9.99 -0.46
C LEU A 331 -17.67 -11.37 0.18
N HIS A 332 -16.78 -12.31 -0.13
CA HIS A 332 -16.72 -13.64 0.46
C HIS A 332 -15.55 -13.72 1.42
N ILE A 333 -15.83 -14.05 2.68
CA ILE A 333 -14.80 -14.34 3.68
C ILE A 333 -14.51 -15.84 3.61
N VAL A 334 -13.28 -16.19 3.25
CA VAL A 334 -12.84 -17.57 3.04
C VAL A 334 -12.12 -18.07 4.30
N ASP A 335 -12.91 -18.43 5.30
CA ASP A 335 -12.43 -19.01 6.57
C ASP A 335 -12.16 -20.51 6.47
N ASN A 336 -12.86 -21.20 5.57
CA ASN A 336 -12.72 -22.63 5.31
C ASN A 336 -11.88 -22.92 4.06
N SER A 337 -11.06 -23.97 4.13
CA SER A 337 -10.19 -24.40 3.02
C SER A 337 -10.94 -24.96 1.81
N HIS A 338 -12.23 -25.25 1.96
CA HIS A 338 -13.09 -25.81 0.92
C HIS A 338 -14.42 -25.04 0.90
N GLY A 339 -14.69 -24.32 -0.19
CA GLY A 339 -15.94 -23.56 -0.37
C GLY A 339 -16.43 -23.66 -1.80
N VAL A 340 -17.74 -23.77 -1.99
CA VAL A 340 -18.38 -23.70 -3.31
C VAL A 340 -18.99 -22.32 -3.47
N PHE A 341 -18.55 -21.56 -4.47
CA PHE A 341 -19.03 -20.21 -4.73
C PHE A 341 -19.74 -20.15 -6.08
N GLN A 342 -20.97 -19.63 -6.05
CA GLN A 342 -21.80 -19.44 -7.24
C GLN A 342 -21.56 -18.04 -7.80
N MET A 343 -21.35 -17.94 -9.11
CA MET A 343 -21.15 -16.68 -9.83
C MET A 343 -21.86 -16.72 -11.17
N LYS A 344 -22.33 -15.59 -11.70
CA LYS A 344 -22.79 -15.53 -13.10
C LYS A 344 -21.68 -15.09 -14.02
N GLN A 345 -21.85 -15.34 -15.31
CA GLN A 345 -20.94 -14.85 -16.32
C GLN A 345 -20.87 -13.30 -16.27
N LYS A 346 -19.64 -12.77 -16.31
CA LYS A 346 -19.25 -11.35 -16.16
C LYS A 346 -19.39 -10.78 -14.75
N ASP A 347 -19.82 -11.56 -13.76
CA ASP A 347 -19.83 -11.10 -12.38
C ASP A 347 -18.41 -10.99 -11.83
N ALA A 348 -18.19 -9.99 -10.97
CA ALA A 348 -16.97 -9.82 -10.20
C ALA A 348 -17.30 -9.91 -8.71
N HIS A 349 -16.60 -10.77 -7.98
CA HIS A 349 -16.73 -10.93 -6.53
C HIS A 349 -15.37 -10.69 -5.86
N VAL A 350 -15.38 -10.23 -4.62
CA VAL A 350 -14.19 -10.12 -3.78
C VAL A 350 -14.09 -11.33 -2.86
N PHE A 351 -12.90 -11.88 -2.76
CA PHE A 351 -12.57 -12.98 -1.86
C PHE A 351 -11.48 -12.50 -0.90
N TYR A 352 -11.84 -12.41 0.37
CA TYR A 352 -10.94 -12.13 1.47
C TYR A 352 -10.54 -13.43 2.15
N PHE A 353 -9.24 -13.64 2.33
CA PHE A 353 -8.68 -14.80 3.00
C PHE A 353 -8.10 -14.35 4.34
N PRO A 354 -8.85 -14.48 5.46
CA PRO A 354 -8.35 -14.03 6.76
C PRO A 354 -7.00 -14.66 7.09
N PRO A 355 -5.98 -13.85 7.43
CA PRO A 355 -4.68 -14.38 7.81
C PRO A 355 -4.82 -15.17 9.11
N THR A 356 -4.26 -16.38 9.14
CA THR A 356 -4.25 -17.23 10.35
C THR A 356 -3.01 -17.05 11.21
N SER A 357 -2.05 -16.26 10.75
CA SER A 357 -0.88 -15.88 11.53
C SER A 357 -0.38 -14.51 11.08
N LYS A 358 0.47 -13.90 11.90
CA LYS A 358 1.12 -12.61 11.62
C LYS A 358 1.98 -12.58 10.35
N VAL A 359 2.28 -13.74 9.74
CA VAL A 359 3.08 -13.86 8.51
C VAL A 359 2.33 -14.50 7.34
N ASP A 360 1.02 -14.69 7.48
CA ASP A 360 0.18 -15.36 6.48
C ASP A 360 -0.21 -14.41 5.35
N LEU A 361 0.47 -14.51 4.21
CA LEU A 361 0.20 -13.75 2.99
C LEU A 361 -0.20 -14.69 1.85
N LEU A 362 -1.08 -14.22 0.97
CA LEU A 362 -1.44 -14.98 -0.23
C LEU A 362 -0.26 -15.10 -1.18
N LYS A 363 -0.03 -16.32 -1.66
CA LYS A 363 1.00 -16.70 -2.62
C LYS A 363 0.51 -17.83 -3.50
N ASP A 364 1.25 -18.14 -4.56
CA ASP A 364 1.05 -19.32 -5.40
C ASP A 364 -0.39 -19.47 -5.92
N ILE A 365 -0.88 -18.42 -6.60
CA ILE A 365 -2.24 -18.43 -7.16
C ILE A 365 -2.22 -19.07 -8.55
N ALA A 366 -2.94 -20.19 -8.69
CA ALA A 366 -3.19 -20.83 -9.97
C ALA A 366 -4.69 -20.85 -10.25
N TYR A 367 -5.09 -20.27 -11.39
CA TYR A 367 -6.49 -20.09 -11.77
C TYR A 367 -6.70 -20.39 -13.25
N PRO A 368 -7.91 -20.85 -13.63
CA PRO A 368 -8.20 -21.20 -15.01
C PRO A 368 -8.38 -19.93 -15.87
N THR A 369 -8.10 -20.01 -17.16
CA THR A 369 -8.05 -18.85 -18.08
C THR A 369 -9.37 -18.14 -18.31
N ASN A 370 -10.49 -18.74 -17.90
CA ASN A 370 -11.84 -18.18 -18.02
C ASN A 370 -12.25 -17.32 -16.81
N VAL A 371 -11.32 -17.11 -15.88
CA VAL A 371 -11.45 -16.23 -14.72
C VAL A 371 -10.32 -15.21 -14.77
N ASP A 372 -10.61 -13.97 -14.40
CA ASP A 372 -9.60 -12.96 -14.15
C ASP A 372 -9.43 -12.70 -12.65
N ILE A 373 -8.18 -12.55 -12.20
CA ILE A 373 -7.85 -12.25 -10.81
C ILE A 373 -7.07 -10.93 -10.74
N GLU A 374 -7.47 -10.08 -9.80
CA GLU A 374 -6.79 -8.83 -9.44
C GLU A 374 -6.54 -8.86 -7.92
N PHE A 375 -5.32 -8.57 -7.48
CA PHE A 375 -5.06 -8.36 -6.06
C PHE A 375 -5.61 -7.00 -5.65
N ILE A 376 -6.44 -6.99 -4.61
CA ILE A 376 -6.84 -5.77 -3.90
C ILE A 376 -5.80 -5.45 -2.83
N ASP A 377 -5.36 -6.47 -2.09
CA ASP A 377 -4.23 -6.42 -1.18
C ASP A 377 -3.59 -7.81 -1.01
N LYS A 378 -2.60 -7.96 -0.11
CA LYS A 378 -1.85 -9.22 0.04
C LYS A 378 -2.65 -10.38 0.68
N ASN A 379 -3.90 -10.16 1.10
CA ASN A 379 -4.84 -11.23 1.49
C ASN A 379 -6.24 -11.13 0.88
N THR A 380 -6.45 -10.29 -0.14
CA THR A 380 -7.76 -10.07 -0.75
C THR A 380 -7.63 -9.96 -2.26
N ILE A 381 -8.42 -10.74 -2.98
CA ILE A 381 -8.46 -10.72 -4.44
C ILE A 381 -9.86 -10.38 -4.93
N LYS A 382 -9.93 -9.72 -6.07
CA LYS A 382 -11.12 -9.63 -6.89
C LYS A 382 -11.03 -10.68 -7.98
N LEU A 383 -12.12 -11.43 -8.14
CA LEU A 383 -12.26 -12.49 -9.12
C LEU A 383 -13.40 -12.14 -10.06
N THR A 384 -13.12 -12.10 -11.37
CA THR A 384 -14.11 -11.81 -12.42
C THR A 384 -14.32 -13.03 -13.30
N ALA A 385 -15.57 -13.48 -13.42
CA ALA A 385 -15.96 -14.60 -14.26
C ALA A 385 -16.07 -14.18 -15.74
N LEU A 386 -15.08 -14.49 -16.58
CA LEU A 386 -15.07 -14.01 -17.97
C LEU A 386 -16.06 -14.76 -18.87
N SER A 387 -16.19 -16.07 -18.67
CA SER A 387 -17.12 -16.93 -19.42
C SER A 387 -17.77 -18.01 -18.55
N ALA A 388 -19.00 -18.38 -18.92
CA ALA A 388 -19.75 -19.45 -18.27
C ALA A 388 -19.05 -20.80 -18.47
N ILE A 389 -19.18 -21.69 -17.48
CA ILE A 389 -18.49 -22.98 -17.48
C ILE A 389 -19.52 -24.11 -17.39
N GLN A 390 -19.32 -25.17 -18.16
CA GLN A 390 -20.16 -26.37 -18.08
C GLN A 390 -19.84 -27.26 -16.85
N GLN A 391 -18.72 -27.02 -16.16
CA GLN A 391 -18.25 -27.81 -15.01
C GLN A 391 -17.64 -26.91 -13.92
N LYS A 392 -17.81 -27.31 -12.66
CA LYS A 392 -17.22 -26.65 -11.50
C LYS A 392 -15.69 -26.61 -11.60
N GLN A 393 -15.08 -25.44 -11.42
CA GLN A 393 -13.62 -25.27 -11.48
C GLN A 393 -13.00 -25.23 -10.10
N LYS A 394 -11.82 -25.84 -9.95
CA LYS A 394 -11.04 -25.74 -8.73
C LYS A 394 -10.07 -24.57 -8.82
N LEU A 395 -10.06 -23.74 -7.80
CA LEU A 395 -9.12 -22.64 -7.61
C LEU A 395 -8.22 -23.01 -6.43
N SER A 396 -6.90 -23.01 -6.65
CA SER A 396 -5.92 -23.26 -5.60
C SER A 396 -5.15 -21.97 -5.32
N ILE A 397 -5.27 -21.50 -4.08
CA ILE A 397 -4.64 -20.26 -3.59
C ILE A 397 -3.92 -20.62 -2.29
N GLY A 398 -2.61 -20.84 -2.36
CA GLY A 398 -1.86 -21.37 -1.22
C GLY A 398 -2.49 -22.65 -0.66
N ARG A 399 -3.01 -22.60 0.57
CA ARG A 399 -3.69 -23.73 1.24
C ARG A 399 -5.19 -23.85 0.95
N TYR A 400 -5.78 -22.88 0.26
CA TYR A 400 -7.22 -22.81 0.01
C TYR A 400 -7.54 -23.50 -1.31
N HIS A 401 -8.54 -24.38 -1.30
CA HIS A 401 -9.05 -25.11 -2.45
C HIS A 401 -10.53 -24.79 -2.65
N LEU A 402 -10.80 -23.73 -3.41
CA LEU A 402 -12.15 -23.26 -3.66
C LEU A 402 -12.72 -23.92 -4.92
N THR A 403 -14.03 -24.07 -4.96
CA THR A 403 -14.77 -24.57 -6.13
C THR A 403 -15.66 -23.44 -6.65
N LEU A 404 -15.42 -23.02 -7.89
CA LEU A 404 -16.22 -22.00 -8.57
C LEU A 404 -17.26 -22.70 -9.46
N ASP A 405 -18.51 -22.30 -9.28
CA ASP A 405 -19.64 -22.73 -10.10
C ASP A 405 -20.16 -21.51 -10.85
N ILE A 406 -19.76 -21.38 -12.12
CA ILE A 406 -20.05 -20.19 -12.93
C ILE A 406 -21.22 -20.50 -13.86
N GLN A 407 -22.37 -19.96 -13.50
CA GLN A 407 -23.61 -20.08 -14.24
C GLN A 407 -23.65 -19.08 -15.42
N LYS A 408 -24.47 -19.38 -16.42
CA LYS A 408 -24.70 -18.51 -17.57
C LYS A 408 -25.41 -17.22 -17.20
#